data_AF-A0A8N4L1F4-F1
#
_entry.id   AF-A0A8N4L1F4-F1
#
_cell.length_a   1.000
_cell.length_b   1.000
_cell.length_c   1.000
_cell.angle_alpha   90.00
_cell.angle_beta   90.00
_cell.angle_gamma   90.00
#
_symmetry.space_group_name_H-M   'P 1'
#
loop_
_entity.id
_entity.type
_entity.pdbx_description
1 polymer ?
#
loop_
_entity_poly.entity_id
_entity_poly.type
_entity_poly.pdbx_seq_one_letter_code
_entity_poly.pdbx_strand_id
1 'polypeptide(L)'
;MGKNFCFILFVSFFAESVCCVSVFELDITEEELKENIISPIKILKTMRVNRTQEGMKFPTRRVKIVFDGLELPKEVTFGYTKIKVKPFVAFAQCYRCFRYNHFAQHCKQINSICAKCGITHENNIKCNKEQCVNCKGSHAATNKYCPAKNHGLHNKKDNHPGKPYYERGPNQI
;
A
#
# COMPACT_ATOMS: atom_id res chain seq x y z
N MET A 1 -32.93 -25.90 -7.73
CA MET A 1 -31.63 -25.59 -8.37
C MET A 1 -31.35 -24.10 -8.26
N GLY A 2 -30.29 -23.77 -7.52
CA GLY A 2 -29.48 -22.53 -7.52
C GLY A 2 -30.14 -21.18 -7.78
N LYS A 3 -30.65 -20.53 -6.74
CA LYS A 3 -30.91 -19.09 -6.72
C LYS A 3 -29.58 -18.35 -6.51
N ASN A 4 -28.98 -17.79 -7.56
CA ASN A 4 -27.87 -16.84 -7.43
C ASN A 4 -28.44 -15.43 -7.25
N PHE A 5 -28.91 -15.12 -6.04
CA PHE A 5 -29.07 -13.74 -5.60
C PHE A 5 -27.67 -13.15 -5.39
N CYS A 6 -27.10 -12.56 -6.44
CA CYS A 6 -25.98 -11.63 -6.29
C CYS A 6 -26.55 -10.37 -5.64
N PHE A 7 -26.43 -10.27 -4.32
CA PHE A 7 -26.80 -9.10 -3.55
C PHE A 7 -25.97 -7.89 -4.02
N ILE A 8 -26.45 -7.23 -5.06
CA ILE A 8 -26.31 -5.78 -5.24
C ILE A 8 -27.17 -5.17 -4.14
N LEU A 9 -26.59 -4.85 -2.99
CA LEU A 9 -27.25 -4.03 -1.98
C LEU A 9 -26.21 -3.13 -1.30
N PHE A 10 -26.45 -1.83 -1.49
CA PHE A 10 -25.93 -0.68 -0.76
C PHE A 10 -24.49 -0.21 -1.01
N VAL A 11 -24.42 0.72 -1.97
CA VAL A 11 -23.60 1.94 -1.88
C VAL A 11 -23.47 2.38 -0.43
N SER A 12 -22.26 2.38 0.08
CA SER A 12 -21.90 3.31 1.13
C SER A 12 -20.54 3.87 0.75
N PHE A 13 -20.55 5.17 0.54
CA PHE A 13 -19.40 6.04 0.37
C PHE A 13 -18.62 6.07 1.70
N PHE A 14 -18.14 4.92 2.18
CA PHE A 14 -17.25 4.88 3.32
C PHE A 14 -15.87 5.24 2.79
N ALA A 15 -15.53 6.51 2.97
CA ALA A 15 -14.16 6.91 3.13
C ALA A 15 -13.51 5.98 4.15
N GLU A 16 -12.44 5.26 3.80
CA GLU A 16 -11.75 4.38 4.76
C GLU A 16 -10.28 4.74 4.81
N SER A 17 -9.71 4.77 6.01
CA SER A 17 -8.30 5.02 6.23
C SER A 17 -7.63 3.79 6.81
N VAL A 18 -6.41 3.50 6.36
CA VAL A 18 -5.71 2.26 6.71
C VAL A 18 -4.38 2.58 7.38
N CYS A 19 -4.11 1.92 8.49
CA CYS A 19 -2.82 1.97 9.17
C CYS A 19 -2.22 0.57 9.33
N CYS A 20 -0.93 0.51 9.69
CA CYS A 20 -0.27 -0.72 10.08
C CYS A 20 0.51 -0.49 11.38
N VAL A 21 0.23 -1.33 12.38
CA VAL A 21 0.76 -1.23 13.73
C VAL A 21 1.51 -2.52 14.06
N SER A 22 2.63 -2.43 14.79
CA SER A 22 3.58 -3.55 15.00
C SER A 22 3.79 -3.89 16.49
N VAL A 23 2.75 -4.28 17.23
CA VAL A 23 2.85 -4.54 18.68
C VAL A 23 2.01 -5.71 19.20
N PHE A 24 1.35 -6.47 18.33
CA PHE A 24 0.38 -7.48 18.77
C PHE A 24 1.01 -8.87 18.79
N GLU A 25 0.80 -9.63 19.86
CA GLU A 25 1.18 -11.04 19.94
C GLU A 25 0.43 -11.88 18.89
N LEU A 26 0.97 -13.06 18.57
CA LEU A 26 0.55 -13.86 17.41
C LEU A 26 -0.71 -14.69 17.66
N ASP A 27 -1.00 -14.99 18.91
CA ASP A 27 -2.15 -15.75 19.41
C ASP A 27 -3.44 -14.93 19.42
N ILE A 28 -3.34 -13.59 19.46
CA ILE A 28 -4.50 -12.70 19.44
C ILE A 28 -5.19 -12.76 18.07
N THR A 29 -6.48 -13.05 18.06
CA THR A 29 -7.29 -13.18 16.83
C THR A 29 -7.63 -11.81 16.21
N GLU A 30 -8.05 -11.79 14.94
CA GLU A 30 -8.45 -10.53 14.29
C GLU A 30 -9.69 -9.94 14.98
N GLU A 31 -10.62 -10.78 15.41
CA GLU A 31 -11.82 -10.44 16.14
C GLU A 31 -11.48 -9.81 17.49
N GLU A 32 -10.63 -10.45 18.29
CA GLU A 32 -10.15 -9.90 19.57
C GLU A 32 -9.45 -8.56 19.39
N LEU A 33 -8.64 -8.40 18.33
CA LEU A 33 -8.02 -7.11 18.01
C LEU A 33 -9.07 -6.04 17.74
N LYS A 34 -10.12 -6.35 16.98
CA LYS A 34 -11.17 -5.38 16.65
C LYS A 34 -11.95 -4.96 17.89
N GLU A 35 -12.20 -5.88 18.82
CA GLU A 35 -12.98 -5.65 20.04
C GLU A 35 -12.18 -4.89 21.12
N ASN A 36 -10.89 -5.19 21.25
CA ASN A 36 -10.06 -4.68 22.36
C ASN A 36 -9.21 -3.46 21.99
N ILE A 37 -9.13 -3.06 20.71
CA ILE A 37 -8.48 -1.80 20.32
C ILE A 37 -9.46 -0.65 20.55
N ILE A 38 -9.09 0.26 21.44
CA ILE A 38 -9.82 1.49 21.72
C ILE A 38 -9.29 2.58 20.77
N SER A 39 -10.21 3.21 20.04
CA SER A 39 -9.90 4.24 19.05
C SER A 39 -10.97 5.33 19.07
N PRO A 40 -10.61 6.62 18.86
CA PRO A 40 -11.60 7.68 18.69
C PRO A 40 -12.36 7.57 17.35
N ILE A 41 -11.83 6.79 16.41
CA ILE A 41 -12.47 6.50 15.11
C ILE A 41 -12.89 5.03 15.07
N LYS A 42 -14.09 4.75 14.58
CA LYS A 42 -14.64 3.40 14.49
C LYS A 42 -13.73 2.49 13.66
N ILE A 43 -13.42 1.32 14.20
CA ILE A 43 -12.66 0.28 13.50
C ILE A 43 -13.63 -0.58 12.71
N LEU A 44 -13.47 -0.60 11.38
CA LEU A 44 -14.25 -1.44 10.48
C LEU A 44 -13.68 -2.85 10.44
N LYS A 45 -12.35 -2.96 10.37
CA LYS A 45 -11.66 -4.24 10.19
C LYS A 45 -10.24 -4.21 10.74
N THR A 46 -9.80 -5.34 11.27
CA THR A 46 -8.41 -5.67 11.63
C THR A 46 -7.95 -6.83 10.74
N MET A 47 -6.70 -6.80 10.29
CA MET A 47 -6.14 -7.86 9.43
C MET A 47 -4.68 -8.11 9.77
N ARG A 48 -4.31 -9.35 10.09
CA ARG A 48 -2.92 -9.70 10.37
C ARG A 48 -2.10 -9.75 9.09
N VAL A 49 -0.95 -9.08 9.11
CA VAL A 49 -0.02 -9.08 7.98
C VAL A 49 0.82 -10.34 8.05
N ASN A 50 0.77 -11.15 7.00
CA ASN A 50 1.61 -12.34 6.86
C ASN A 50 2.87 -12.02 6.05
N ARG A 51 3.98 -12.64 6.42
CA ARG A 51 5.16 -12.75 5.54
C ARG A 51 5.07 -14.05 4.76
N THR A 52 5.43 -14.02 3.48
CA THR A 52 5.54 -15.23 2.67
C THR A 52 6.99 -15.66 2.60
N GLN A 53 7.27 -16.92 2.93
CA GLN A 53 8.57 -17.56 2.82
C GLN A 53 8.36 -18.94 2.22
N GLU A 54 9.04 -19.23 1.10
CA GLU A 54 8.94 -20.53 0.39
C GLU A 54 7.50 -20.94 0.06
N GLY A 55 6.66 -19.98 -0.33
CA GLY A 55 5.24 -20.21 -0.64
C GLY A 55 4.34 -20.36 0.59
N MET A 56 4.90 -20.52 1.79
CA MET A 56 4.16 -20.59 3.04
C MET A 56 3.95 -19.20 3.66
N LYS A 57 2.79 -19.00 4.28
CA LYS A 57 2.44 -17.75 4.96
C LYS A 57 2.68 -17.89 6.46
N PHE A 58 3.42 -16.94 7.03
CA PHE A 58 3.69 -16.87 8.45
C PHE A 58 3.11 -15.57 9.03
N PRO A 59 2.34 -15.65 10.14
CA PRO A 59 1.82 -14.45 10.79
C PRO A 59 2.96 -13.59 11.33
N THR A 60 2.74 -12.28 11.31
CA THR A 60 3.65 -11.32 11.94
C THR A 60 2.92 -10.57 13.04
N ARG A 61 3.67 -9.85 13.89
CA ARG A 61 3.13 -8.94 14.92
C ARG A 61 2.48 -7.68 14.34
N ARG A 62 2.42 -7.58 13.01
CA ARG A 62 1.88 -6.43 12.29
C ARG A 62 0.41 -6.66 11.97
N VAL A 63 -0.40 -5.69 12.30
CA VAL A 63 -1.84 -5.69 12.04
C VAL A 63 -2.19 -4.44 11.25
N LYS A 64 -2.93 -4.63 10.15
CA LYS A 64 -3.61 -3.54 9.46
C LYS A 64 -4.92 -3.25 10.15
N ILE A 65 -5.19 -1.98 10.39
CA ILE A 65 -6.45 -1.51 10.96
C ILE A 65 -7.11 -0.60 9.93
N VAL A 66 -8.37 -0.88 9.63
CA VAL A 66 -9.21 -0.10 8.72
C VAL A 66 -10.19 0.68 9.57
N PHE A 67 -10.14 2.01 9.45
CA PHE A 67 -11.01 2.93 10.16
C PHE A 67 -12.10 3.47 9.24
N ASP A 68 -13.21 3.82 9.86
CA ASP A 68 -14.32 4.55 9.25
C ASP A 68 -13.93 6.03 9.07
N GLY A 69 -13.91 6.55 7.85
CA GLY A 69 -13.50 7.90 7.50
C GLY A 69 -12.16 8.00 6.75
N LEU A 70 -11.87 9.19 6.20
CA LEU A 70 -10.60 9.46 5.48
C LEU A 70 -9.43 9.78 6.43
N GLU A 71 -9.73 10.08 7.68
CA GLU A 71 -8.74 10.49 8.67
C GLU A 71 -8.27 9.29 9.49
N LEU A 72 -7.01 9.35 9.92
CA LEU A 72 -6.44 8.40 10.87
C LEU A 72 -6.39 9.02 12.26
N PRO A 73 -6.70 8.25 13.32
CA PRO A 73 -6.44 8.74 14.67
C PRO A 73 -4.92 8.92 14.85
N LYS A 74 -4.50 9.82 15.73
CA LYS A 74 -3.07 9.98 16.07
C LYS A 74 -2.53 8.78 16.83
N GLU A 75 -3.38 8.18 17.66
CA GLU A 75 -3.08 7.04 18.51
C GLU A 75 -4.31 6.15 18.69
N VAL A 76 -4.06 4.87 18.94
CA VAL A 76 -5.05 3.89 19.44
C VAL A 76 -4.50 3.24 20.70
N THR A 77 -5.37 2.69 21.53
CA THR A 77 -4.97 2.00 22.76
C THR A 77 -5.32 0.52 22.66
N PHE A 78 -4.43 -0.33 23.12
CA PHE A 78 -4.69 -1.77 23.28
C PHE A 78 -4.22 -2.20 24.66
N GLY A 79 -5.13 -2.73 25.49
CA GLY A 79 -4.89 -2.90 26.92
C GLY A 79 -4.48 -1.58 27.56
N TYR A 80 -3.28 -1.52 28.14
CA TYR A 80 -2.70 -0.32 28.76
C TYR A 80 -1.72 0.44 27.87
N THR A 81 -1.54 0.03 26.62
CA THR A 81 -0.51 0.57 25.72
C THR A 81 -1.11 1.53 24.70
N LYS A 82 -0.61 2.77 24.68
CA LYS A 82 -0.89 3.73 23.60
C LYS A 82 0.03 3.47 22.41
N ILE A 83 -0.55 3.39 21.23
CA ILE A 83 0.14 3.03 20.01
C ILE A 83 -0.04 4.13 18.98
N LYS A 84 1.08 4.73 18.55
CA LYS A 84 1.07 5.75 17.50
C LYS A 84 0.65 5.11 16.17
N VAL A 85 -0.36 5.70 15.55
CA VAL A 85 -0.86 5.27 14.25
C VAL A 85 -0.10 5.99 13.14
N LYS A 86 0.32 5.23 12.13
CA LYS A 86 0.95 5.77 10.92
C LYS A 86 0.18 5.29 9.70
N PRO A 87 -0.02 6.15 8.68
CA PRO A 87 -0.63 5.74 7.42
C PRO A 87 0.05 4.49 6.86
N PHE A 88 -0.74 3.51 6.44
CA PHE A 88 -0.21 2.37 5.73
C PHE A 88 0.17 2.80 4.31
N VAL A 89 1.47 2.98 4.08
CA VAL A 89 2.00 3.26 2.74
C VAL A 89 2.42 1.94 2.11
N ALA A 90 1.65 1.48 1.13
CA ALA A 90 2.04 0.35 0.29
C ALA A 90 3.19 0.78 -0.63
N PHE A 91 4.42 0.38 -0.30
CA PHE A 91 5.60 0.54 -1.17
C PHE A 91 5.57 -0.46 -2.34
N ALA A 92 4.48 -0.46 -3.11
CA ALA A 92 4.39 -1.25 -4.32
C ALA A 92 5.24 -0.57 -5.41
N GLN A 93 6.29 -1.25 -5.87
CA GLN A 93 6.98 -0.85 -7.08
C GLN A 93 6.30 -1.53 -8.27
N CYS A 94 5.76 -0.73 -9.18
CA CYS A 94 5.13 -1.23 -10.39
C CYS A 94 6.17 -1.94 -11.27
N TYR A 95 5.96 -3.21 -11.64
CA TYR A 95 6.91 -3.91 -12.53
C TYR A 95 6.84 -3.42 -13.99
N ARG A 96 5.81 -2.66 -14.37
CA ARG A 96 5.66 -2.12 -15.74
C ARG A 96 6.41 -0.80 -15.90
N CYS A 97 6.25 0.13 -14.96
CA CYS A 97 6.83 1.47 -15.06
C CYS A 97 7.91 1.78 -14.00
N PHE A 98 8.22 0.84 -13.11
CA PHE A 98 9.21 0.94 -12.03
C PHE A 98 9.02 2.10 -11.04
N ARG A 99 7.91 2.84 -11.12
CA ARG A 99 7.54 3.86 -10.15
C ARG A 99 6.90 3.25 -8.90
N TYR A 100 7.05 3.94 -7.78
CA TYR A 100 6.46 3.52 -6.51
C TYR A 100 4.95 3.79 -6.42
N ASN A 101 4.34 3.26 -5.36
CA ASN A 101 2.98 3.53 -4.89
C ASN A 101 1.84 3.07 -5.81
N HIS A 102 2.08 2.08 -6.68
CA HIS A 102 1.00 1.37 -7.38
C HIS A 102 1.44 -0.01 -7.91
N PHE A 103 0.47 -0.90 -8.08
CA PHE A 103 0.64 -2.18 -8.77
C PHE A 103 0.48 -2.01 -10.28
N ALA A 104 1.03 -2.95 -11.06
CA ALA A 104 0.98 -2.86 -12.52
C ALA A 104 -0.44 -2.91 -13.10
N GLN A 105 -1.37 -3.62 -12.45
CA GLN A 105 -2.80 -3.62 -12.81
C GLN A 105 -3.43 -2.22 -12.79
N HIS A 106 -2.87 -1.28 -12.04
CA HIS A 106 -3.33 0.11 -11.97
C HIS A 106 -2.36 1.09 -12.66
N CYS A 107 -1.45 0.58 -13.50
CA CYS A 107 -0.47 1.41 -14.18
C CYS A 107 -1.07 2.03 -15.44
N LYS A 108 -1.00 3.36 -15.55
CA LYS A 108 -1.38 4.10 -16.76
C LYS A 108 -0.41 3.89 -17.92
N GLN A 109 0.81 3.41 -17.64
CA GLN A 109 1.77 3.11 -18.69
C GLN A 109 1.30 1.86 -19.45
N ILE A 110 1.29 1.93 -20.78
CA ILE A 110 0.86 0.82 -21.64
C ILE A 110 2.01 -0.19 -21.79
N ASN A 111 3.19 0.30 -22.17
CA ASN A 111 4.38 -0.52 -22.43
C ASN A 111 5.30 -0.59 -21.22
N SER A 112 5.96 -1.73 -20.99
CA SER A 112 7.02 -1.77 -20.00
C SER A 112 8.14 -0.78 -20.38
N ILE A 113 8.74 -0.17 -19.36
CA ILE A 113 9.96 0.63 -19.54
C ILE A 113 11.14 -0.15 -18.97
N CYS A 114 12.34 0.12 -19.44
CA CYS A 114 13.54 -0.49 -18.90
C CYS A 114 13.83 0.03 -17.47
N ALA A 115 14.13 -0.90 -16.54
CA ALA A 115 14.50 -0.55 -15.16
C ALA A 115 15.79 0.27 -15.08
N LYS A 116 16.70 0.12 -16.03
CA LYS A 116 18.01 0.79 -16.05
C LYS A 116 17.92 2.22 -16.54
N CYS A 117 17.31 2.44 -17.70
CA CYS A 117 17.29 3.76 -18.35
C CYS A 117 15.94 4.48 -18.33
N GLY A 118 14.86 3.79 -17.94
CA GLY A 118 13.51 4.39 -17.84
C GLY A 118 12.80 4.63 -19.16
N ILE A 119 13.32 4.11 -20.27
CA ILE A 119 12.77 4.27 -21.64
C ILE A 119 12.19 2.93 -22.10
N THR A 120 11.16 2.96 -22.96
CA THR A 120 10.62 1.77 -23.63
C THR A 120 11.52 1.38 -24.79
N HIS A 121 12.02 0.15 -24.76
CA HIS A 121 12.80 -0.46 -25.84
C HIS A 121 12.73 -1.99 -25.72
N GLU A 122 13.11 -2.69 -26.78
CA GLU A 122 13.22 -4.15 -26.77
C GLU A 122 14.30 -4.64 -25.78
N ASN A 123 14.11 -5.81 -25.17
CA ASN A 123 14.95 -6.33 -24.08
C ASN A 123 16.44 -6.46 -24.42
N ASN A 124 16.79 -6.53 -25.71
CA ASN A 124 18.17 -6.75 -26.18
C ASN A 124 18.95 -5.47 -26.49
N ILE A 125 18.34 -4.28 -26.31
CA ILE A 125 19.01 -3.01 -26.55
C ILE A 125 19.88 -2.64 -25.34
N LYS A 126 21.17 -2.36 -25.59
CA LYS A 126 22.09 -1.87 -24.56
C LYS A 126 21.64 -0.49 -24.08
N CYS A 127 21.56 -0.33 -22.77
CA CYS A 127 21.30 0.96 -22.14
C CYS A 127 22.60 1.78 -22.13
N ASN A 128 22.59 2.94 -22.77
CA ASN A 128 23.76 3.84 -22.78
C ASN A 128 24.06 4.46 -21.41
N LYS A 129 23.01 4.65 -20.57
CA LYS A 129 23.13 5.24 -19.23
C LYS A 129 22.07 4.67 -18.30
N GLU A 130 22.44 4.46 -17.03
CA GLU A 130 21.48 4.19 -15.98
C GLU A 130 20.93 5.50 -15.38
N GLN A 131 19.61 5.59 -15.29
CA GLN A 131 18.92 6.70 -14.69
C GLN A 131 17.62 6.23 -14.02
N CYS A 132 17.53 6.43 -12.70
CA CYS A 132 16.38 6.02 -11.92
C CYS A 132 15.16 6.86 -12.26
N VAL A 133 14.03 6.22 -12.59
CA VAL A 133 12.79 6.94 -12.90
C VAL A 133 12.19 7.67 -11.70
N ASN A 134 12.54 7.27 -10.47
CA ASN A 134 11.99 7.80 -9.23
C ASN A 134 12.78 8.99 -8.67
N CYS A 135 14.11 8.93 -8.66
CA CYS A 135 14.96 9.98 -8.08
C CYS A 135 15.87 10.68 -9.10
N LYS A 136 15.84 10.25 -10.37
CA LYS A 136 16.71 10.72 -11.45
C LYS A 136 18.22 10.51 -11.25
N GLY A 137 18.63 9.77 -10.20
CA GLY A 137 20.02 9.42 -9.91
C GLY A 137 20.59 8.33 -10.83
N SER A 138 21.92 8.18 -10.81
CA SER A 138 22.68 7.25 -11.65
C SER A 138 22.66 5.80 -11.13
N HIS A 139 21.48 5.19 -11.11
CA HIS A 139 21.26 3.78 -10.79
C HIS A 139 19.96 3.27 -11.41
N ALA A 140 19.84 1.97 -11.62
CA ALA A 140 18.58 1.33 -12.00
C ALA A 140 17.47 1.56 -10.96
N ALA A 141 16.21 1.69 -11.41
CA ALA A 141 15.05 1.94 -10.56
C ALA A 141 14.78 0.86 -9.50
N THR A 142 15.34 -0.35 -9.66
CA THR A 142 15.26 -1.47 -8.71
C THR A 142 16.30 -1.40 -7.59
N ASN A 143 17.20 -0.41 -7.59
CA ASN A 143 18.24 -0.27 -6.58
C ASN A 143 17.62 -0.09 -5.18
N LYS A 144 18.05 -0.94 -4.23
CA LYS A 144 17.54 -0.98 -2.85
C LYS A 144 17.85 0.30 -2.06
N TYR A 145 18.88 1.03 -2.44
CA TYR A 145 19.37 2.26 -1.79
C TYR A 145 18.88 3.54 -2.48
N CYS A 146 17.92 3.44 -3.41
CA CYS A 146 17.32 4.61 -4.04
C CYS A 146 16.72 5.55 -2.96
N PRO A 147 17.11 6.84 -2.91
CA PRO A 147 16.62 7.76 -1.89
C PRO A 147 15.10 7.96 -1.97
N ALA A 148 14.53 7.94 -3.19
CA ALA A 148 13.08 8.07 -3.39
C ALA A 148 12.26 6.93 -2.73
N LYS A 149 12.90 5.80 -2.39
CA LYS A 149 12.26 4.72 -1.63
C LYS A 149 11.87 5.15 -0.21
N ASN A 150 12.65 6.06 0.40
CA ASN A 150 12.42 6.56 1.75
C ASN A 150 11.69 7.92 1.77
N HIS A 151 11.65 8.65 0.65
CA HIS A 151 11.02 9.98 0.54
C HIS A 151 9.49 9.96 0.35
N GLY A 152 8.83 8.80 0.38
CA GLY A 152 7.37 8.67 0.32
C GLY A 152 6.59 9.31 1.49
N LEU A 153 7.28 10.01 2.41
CA LEU A 153 6.67 10.76 3.50
C LEU A 153 6.74 12.30 3.31
N HIS A 154 7.50 12.85 2.35
CA HIS A 154 7.88 14.28 2.43
C HIS A 154 7.84 15.14 1.15
N ASN A 155 7.25 14.73 0.03
CA ASN A 155 7.08 15.67 -1.09
C ASN A 155 5.68 15.60 -1.73
N LYS A 156 4.76 16.43 -1.19
CA LYS A 156 3.48 16.80 -1.82
C LYS A 156 3.64 17.69 -3.07
N LYS A 157 4.84 17.85 -3.64
CA LYS A 157 5.12 18.82 -4.72
C LYS A 157 5.61 18.23 -6.04
N ASP A 158 5.70 16.90 -6.15
CA ASP A 158 5.90 16.29 -7.46
C ASP A 158 4.53 16.02 -8.08
N ASN A 159 4.15 16.86 -9.05
CA ASN A 159 3.00 16.72 -9.94
C ASN A 159 3.09 15.39 -10.71
N HIS A 160 2.78 14.27 -10.06
CA HIS A 160 2.45 13.02 -10.70
C HIS A 160 0.93 12.89 -10.76
N PRO A 161 0.30 12.67 -11.94
CA PRO A 161 -1.15 12.65 -12.12
C PRO A 161 -1.80 11.34 -11.62
N GLY A 162 -1.30 10.79 -10.51
CA GLY A 162 -1.83 9.59 -9.89
C GLY A 162 -2.11 9.86 -8.42
N LYS A 163 -3.39 9.99 -8.07
CA LYS A 163 -3.82 10.03 -6.67
C LYS A 163 -3.22 8.82 -5.92
N PRO A 164 -2.73 8.98 -4.68
CA PRO A 164 -2.23 7.87 -3.87
C PRO A 164 -3.29 6.77 -3.77
N TYR A 165 -2.85 5.54 -3.50
CA TYR A 165 -3.72 4.36 -3.56
C TYR A 165 -4.99 4.49 -2.71
N TYR A 166 -4.93 5.19 -1.57
CA TYR A 166 -6.07 5.45 -0.70
C TYR A 166 -6.98 6.62 -1.17
N GLU A 167 -6.59 7.39 -2.19
CA GLU A 167 -7.36 8.54 -2.73
C GLU A 167 -8.03 8.26 -4.08
N ARG A 168 -7.93 7.04 -4.62
CA ARG A 168 -8.54 6.65 -5.90
C ARG A 168 -9.88 5.95 -5.67
N GLY A 169 -10.96 6.72 -5.78
CA GLY A 169 -12.32 6.18 -5.90
C GLY A 169 -12.50 5.31 -7.16
N PRO A 170 -13.51 4.43 -7.19
CA PRO A 170 -13.60 3.34 -8.17
C PRO A 170 -13.92 3.74 -9.62
N ASN A 171 -14.17 5.02 -9.93
CA ASN A 171 -14.54 5.45 -11.28
C ASN A 171 -13.56 6.50 -11.86
N GLN A 172 -12.51 6.01 -12.52
CA GLN A 172 -11.90 6.67 -13.69
C GLN A 172 -11.49 5.57 -14.68
N ILE A 173 -12.49 4.90 -15.23
CA ILE A 173 -12.46 4.24 -16.55
C ILE A 173 -13.54 4.93 -17.37
#